data_AF-A0A256ZAS3-F1
#
_entry.id   AF-A0A256ZAS3-F1
#
_cell.length_a   1.000
_cell.length_b   1.000
_cell.length_c   1.000
_cell.angle_alpha   90.00
_cell.angle_beta   90.00
_cell.angle_gamma   90.00
#
_symmetry.space_group_name_H-M   'P 1'
#
loop_
_entity.id
_entity.type
_entity.pdbx_description
1 polymer ?
#
loop_
_entity_poly.entity_id
_entity_poly.type
_entity_poly.pdbx_seq_one_letter_code
_entity_poly.pdbx_strand_id
1 'polypeptide(L)' 'AQILFSESNSRFLVEVPKTVQADFEEATKGVVVSLVGEVKKERSFSVYGLNGKKVMEAGLNELMKAWKSTFRM' A
#
# COMPACT_ATOMS: atom_id res chain seq x y z
N ALA A 1 7.33 -12.87 3.45
CA ALA A 1 6.72 -12.65 2.12
C ALA A 1 5.20 -12.86 2.11
N GLN A 2 4.67 -13.85 2.85
CA GLN A 2 3.25 -14.25 2.82
C GLN A 2 2.21 -13.13 2.96
N ILE A 3 2.44 -12.09 3.77
CA ILE A 3 1.48 -10.97 3.93
C ILE A 3 1.45 -10.07 2.69
N LEU A 4 2.61 -9.71 2.14
CA LEU A 4 2.73 -8.78 1.01
C LEU A 4 2.16 -9.35 -0.29
N PHE A 5 2.31 -10.66 -0.50
CA PHE A 5 1.84 -11.37 -1.69
C PHE A 5 0.59 -12.23 -1.40
N SER A 6 -0.14 -11.94 -0.32
CA SER A 6 -1.40 -12.63 -0.05
C SER A 6 -2.47 -12.21 -1.07
N GLU A 7 -3.21 -13.18 -1.58
CA GLU A 7 -4.34 -13.02 -2.51
C GLU A 7 -5.70 -13.32 -1.83
N SER A 8 -5.79 -13.17 -0.51
CA SER A 8 -7.07 -13.28 0.20
C SER A 8 -8.11 -12.29 -0.36
N ASN A 9 -9.33 -12.78 -0.57
CA ASN A 9 -10.45 -12.00 -1.12
C ASN A 9 -11.00 -10.96 -0.13
N SER A 10 -11.87 -10.09 -0.64
CA SER A 10 -12.64 -9.09 0.13
C SER A 10 -11.77 -8.06 0.88
N ARG A 11 -10.57 -7.76 0.35
CA ARG A 11 -9.70 -6.69 0.83
C ARG A 11 -9.71 -5.53 -0.17
N PHE A 12 -9.91 -4.33 0.34
CA PHE A 12 -9.90 -3.10 -0.44
C PHE A 12 -8.79 -2.18 0.06
N LEU A 13 -8.13 -1.48 -0.87
CA LEU A 13 -7.18 -0.42 -0.55
C LEU A 13 -7.89 0.93 -0.78
N VAL A 14 -7.88 1.78 0.24
CA VAL A 14 -8.53 3.10 0.21
C VAL A 14 -7.50 4.15 0.61
N GLU A 15 -7.43 5.23 -0.16
CA GLU A 15 -6.66 6.43 0.17
C GLU A 15 -7.62 7.52 0.66
N VAL A 16 -7.28 8.17 1.77
CA VAL A 16 -8.01 9.32 2.30
C VAL A 16 -7.05 10.46 2.64
N PRO A 17 -7.47 11.73 2.46
CA PRO A 17 -6.74 12.86 3.01
C PRO A 17 -6.55 12.71 4.53
N LYS A 18 -5.38 13.08 5.05
CA LYS A 18 -5.09 13.04 6.50
C LYS A 18 -6.14 13.79 7.34
N THR A 19 -6.71 14.86 6.79
CA THR A 19 -7.73 15.68 7.45
C THR A 19 -9.06 14.97 7.68
N VAL A 20 -9.36 13.90 6.95
CA VAL A 20 -10.63 13.15 7.07
C VAL A 20 -10.42 11.73 7.62
N GLN A 21 -9.20 11.41 8.08
CA GLN A 21 -8.88 10.07 8.59
C GLN A 21 -9.79 9.67 9.76
N ALA A 22 -9.99 10.57 10.73
CA ALA A 22 -10.83 10.29 11.89
C ALA A 22 -12.30 10.03 11.50
N ASP A 23 -12.84 10.82 10.57
CA ASP A 23 -14.20 10.65 10.07
C ASP A 23 -14.35 9.31 9.32
N PHE A 24 -13.33 8.91 8.55
CA PHE A 24 -13.31 7.62 7.87
C PHE A 24 -13.25 6.44 8.85
N GLU A 25 -12.42 6.54 9.89
CA GLU A 25 -12.32 5.51 10.94
C GLU A 25 -13.63 5.35 11.71
N GLU A 26 -14.33 6.45 12.03
CA GLU A 26 -15.66 6.37 12.66
C GLU A 26 -16.72 5.82 11.68
N ALA A 27 -16.71 6.24 10.42
CA ALA A 27 -17.65 5.75 9.40
C ALA A 27 -17.48 4.25 9.09
N THR A 28 -16.29 3.69 9.34
CA THR A 28 -15.96 2.28 9.10
C THR A 28 -15.97 1.43 10.37
N LYS A 29 -16.49 1.96 11.47
CA LYS A 29 -16.62 1.25 12.73
C LYS A 29 -17.40 -0.05 12.58
N GLY A 30 -16.80 -1.13 13.06
CA GLY A 30 -17.33 -2.49 12.89
C GLY A 30 -16.80 -3.23 11.65
N VAL A 31 -16.04 -2.56 10.78
CA VAL A 31 -15.29 -3.17 9.67
C VAL A 31 -13.81 -3.33 10.07
N VAL A 32 -13.17 -4.40 9.62
CA VAL A 32 -11.72 -4.58 9.82
C VAL A 32 -10.96 -3.61 8.91
N VAL A 33 -10.36 -2.58 9.50
CA VAL A 33 -9.60 -1.55 8.80
C VAL A 33 -8.23 -1.40 9.46
N SER A 34 -7.20 -1.10 8.67
CA SER A 34 -5.85 -0.82 9.16
C SER A 34 -5.17 0.23 8.28
N LEU A 35 -4.46 1.17 8.91
CA LEU A 35 -3.59 2.12 8.21
C LEU A 35 -2.32 1.39 7.76
N VAL A 36 -2.30 0.97 6.49
CA VAL A 36 -1.19 0.19 5.91
C VAL A 36 -0.02 1.03 5.40
N GLY A 37 -0.18 2.36 5.31
CA GLY A 37 0.87 3.27 4.86
C GLY A 37 0.37 4.68 4.58
N GLU A 38 1.23 5.48 3.95
CA GLU A 38 0.92 6.84 3.51
C GLU A 38 1.47 7.07 2.09
N VAL A 39 0.77 7.87 1.30
CA VAL A 39 1.28 8.35 0.01
C VAL A 39 2.28 9.47 0.27
N LYS A 40 3.44 9.39 -0.40
CA LYS A 40 4.51 10.38 -0.28
C LYS A 40 4.84 10.98 -1.64
N LYS A 41 5.58 12.09 -1.64
CA LYS A 41 5.95 12.80 -2.88
C LYS A 41 7.10 12.10 -3.62
N GLU A 42 7.89 11.33 -2.91
CA GLU A 42 9.03 10.59 -3.42
C GLU A 42 8.58 9.54 -4.44
N ARG A 43 9.36 9.37 -5.51
CA ARG A 43 9.09 8.38 -6.55
C ARG A 43 9.65 7.00 -6.20
N SER A 44 9.52 6.60 -4.94
CA SER A 44 9.91 5.28 -4.44
C SER A 44 8.77 4.60 -3.69
N PHE A 45 8.72 3.28 -3.81
CA PHE A 45 7.84 2.42 -3.04
C PHE A 45 8.69 1.71 -1.99
N SER A 46 8.29 1.84 -0.72
CA SER A 46 8.99 1.18 0.39
C SER A 46 8.00 0.38 1.24
N VAL A 47 8.43 -0.81 1.66
CA VAL A 47 7.65 -1.69 2.52
C VAL A 47 8.42 -1.93 3.81
N TYR A 48 7.72 -1.81 4.93
CA TYR A 48 8.23 -2.09 6.26
C TYR A 48 7.56 -3.36 6.79
N GLY A 49 8.36 -4.25 7.39
CA GLY A 49 7.83 -5.42 8.08
C GLY A 49 7.12 -5.05 9.37
N LEU A 50 6.44 -6.03 9.98
CA LEU A 50 5.72 -5.85 11.25
C LEU A 50 6.61 -5.40 12.42
N ASN A 51 7.93 -5.60 12.31
CA ASN A 51 8.92 -5.14 13.28
C ASN A 51 9.47 -3.73 12.97
N GLY A 52 8.88 -3.01 12.02
CA GLY A 52 9.30 -1.68 11.61
C GLY A 52 10.57 -1.64 10.76
N LYS A 53 11.17 -2.78 10.42
CA LYS A 53 12.37 -2.82 9.55
C LYS A 53 11.97 -2.74 8.08
N LYS A 54 12.68 -1.94 7.30
CA LYS A 54 12.51 -1.86 5.84
C LYS A 54 12.84 -3.22 5.23
N VAL A 55 11.90 -3.80 4.50
CA VAL A 55 12.05 -5.10 3.83
C VAL A 55 12.19 -4.99 2.31
N MET A 56 11.76 -3.86 1.74
CA MET A 56 11.86 -3.58 0.31
C MET A 56 11.88 -2.06 0.08
N GLU A 57 12.64 -1.64 -0.92
CA GLU A 57 12.56 -0.32 -1.52
C GLU A 57 12.85 -0.44 -3.01
N ALA A 58 12.01 0.16 -3.85
CA ALA A 58 12.14 0.16 -5.30
C ALA A 58 11.68 1.48 -5.89
N GLY A 59 12.24 1.88 -7.04
CA GLY A 59 11.80 3.07 -7.75
C GLY A 59 10.47 2.83 -8.47
N LEU A 60 9.54 3.80 -8.48
CA LEU A 60 8.27 3.65 -9.20
C LEU A 60 8.48 3.40 -10.71
N ASN A 61 9.49 4.03 -11.31
CA ASN A 61 9.81 3.82 -12.72
C ASN A 61 10.33 2.40 -13.00
N GLU A 62 11.05 1.79 -12.05
CA GLU A 62 11.53 0.41 -12.14
C GLU A 62 10.36 -0.57 -12.09
N LEU A 63 9.48 -0.40 -11.10
CA LEU A 63 8.27 -1.23 -10.96
C LEU A 63 7.37 -1.11 -12.20
N MET A 64 7.17 0.10 -12.69
CA MET A 64 6.37 0.35 -13.90
C MET A 64 7.01 -0.27 -15.14
N LYS A 65 8.33 -0.19 -15.29
CA LYS A 65 9.06 -0.82 -16.39
C LYS A 65 8.94 -2.34 -16.34
N ALA A 66 9.13 -2.95 -15.17
CA ALA A 66 9.00 -4.39 -14.99
C ALA A 66 7.59 -4.91 -15.30
N TRP A 67 6.57 -4.14 -14.93
CA TRP A 67 5.18 -4.46 -15.26
C TRP A 67 4.91 -4.33 -16.77
N LYS A 68 5.29 -3.22 -17.39
CA LYS A 68 5.02 -2.95 -18.83
C LYS A 68 5.81 -3.82 -19.79
N SER A 69 7.06 -4.17 -19.45
CA SER A 69 7.94 -4.95 -20.33
C SER A 69 7.35 -6.33 -20.65
N THR A 70 6.60 -6.92 -19.72
CA THR A 70 5.90 -8.19 -19.89
C THR A 70 4.84 -8.10 -21.00
N PHE A 71 4.19 -6.94 -21.15
CA PHE A 71 3.12 -6.71 -22.13
C PHE A 71 3.61 -6.01 -23.42
N ARG A 72 4.92 -5.71 -23.54
CA ARG A 72 5.51 -4.92 -24.65
C ARG A 72 4.82 -3.57 -24.89
N MET A 73 4.36 -2.92 -23.82
CA MET A 73 3.75 -1.58 -23.82
C MET A 73 4.74 -0.48 -23.45
#